data_AF-A0A4Q0VA42-F1
#
_entry.id   AF-A0A4Q0VA42-F1
#
_cell.length_a   1.000
_cell.length_b   1.000
_cell.length_c   1.000
_cell.angle_alpha   90.00
_cell.angle_beta   90.00
_cell.angle_gamma   90.00
#
_symmetry.space_group_name_H-M   'P 1'
#
loop_
_entity.id
_entity.type
_entity.pdbx_description
1 polymer ?
#
loop_
_entity_poly.entity_id
_entity_poly.type
_entity_poly.pdbx_seq_one_letter_code
_entity_poly.pdbx_strand_id
1 'polypeptide(L)'
;MDLKTYLEEFRDITLDTIDAFKKEEYELGDKLLDKRRKTIGRIEEIEYTIEEFRALDGEFQLRDLNKELEYTIEKERQKIRKELDEINLRRSTNNGYNTQNKSVIFSRKI
;
A
#
# COMPACT_ATOMS: atom_id res chain seq x y z
N MET A 1 5.11 -5.33 29.83
CA MET A 1 5.72 -4.79 28.60
C MET A 1 5.47 -3.31 28.66
N ASP A 2 6.52 -2.53 28.56
CA ASP A 2 6.44 -1.08 28.80
C ASP A 2 6.14 -0.35 27.49
N LEU A 3 5.65 0.89 27.59
CA LEU A 3 5.26 1.70 26.44
C LEU A 3 6.37 1.76 25.37
N LYS A 4 7.63 1.88 25.78
CA LYS A 4 8.79 1.90 24.87
C LYS A 4 8.87 0.66 23.98
N THR A 5 8.71 -0.54 24.54
CA THR A 5 8.77 -1.80 23.77
C THR A 5 7.65 -1.91 22.74
N TYR A 6 6.45 -1.41 23.07
CA TYR A 6 5.34 -1.39 22.10
C TYR A 6 5.53 -0.33 21.00
N LEU A 7 6.16 0.80 21.31
CA LEU A 7 6.51 1.81 20.30
C LEU A 7 7.67 1.36 19.40
N GLU A 8 8.63 0.60 19.93
CA GLU A 8 9.66 -0.10 19.13
C GLU A 8 9.02 -1.15 18.22
N GLU A 9 8.16 -2.04 18.74
CA GLU A 9 7.45 -3.02 17.90
C GLU A 9 6.56 -2.32 16.84
N PHE A 10 5.91 -1.22 17.18
CA PHE A 10 5.12 -0.43 16.23
C PHE A 10 5.98 0.19 15.11
N ARG A 11 7.16 0.72 15.47
CA ARG A 11 8.14 1.28 14.53
C ARG A 11 8.64 0.21 13.57
N ASP A 12 9.07 -0.93 14.10
CA ASP A 12 9.64 -2.02 13.31
C ASP A 12 8.59 -2.63 12.37
N ILE A 13 7.37 -2.91 12.85
CA ILE A 13 6.26 -3.34 11.98
C ILE A 13 5.97 -2.31 10.89
N THR A 14 6.06 -1.00 11.20
CA THR A 14 5.81 0.04 10.19
C THR A 14 6.92 0.06 9.12
N LEU A 15 8.18 -0.14 9.49
CA LEU A 15 9.29 -0.28 8.54
C LEU A 15 9.15 -1.55 7.68
N ASP A 16 8.83 -2.69 8.29
CA ASP A 16 8.56 -3.95 7.57
C ASP A 16 7.37 -3.79 6.60
N THR A 17 6.34 -3.05 7.00
CA THR A 17 5.18 -2.75 6.14
C THR A 17 5.63 -1.93 4.91
N ILE A 18 6.42 -0.88 5.13
CA ILE A 18 6.97 -0.04 4.04
C ILE A 18 7.81 -0.89 3.07
N ASP A 19 8.65 -1.79 3.58
CA ASP A 19 9.49 -2.67 2.77
C ASP A 19 8.66 -3.71 1.99
N ALA A 20 7.64 -4.32 2.61
CA ALA A 20 6.72 -5.23 1.94
C ALA A 20 5.96 -4.55 0.78
N PHE A 21 5.49 -3.32 0.96
CA PHE A 21 4.88 -2.54 -0.13
C PHE A 21 5.90 -2.16 -1.22
N LYS A 22 7.14 -1.79 -0.86
CA LYS A 22 8.23 -1.51 -1.83
C LYS A 22 8.65 -2.76 -2.63
N LYS A 23 8.45 -3.97 -2.09
CA LYS A 23 8.70 -5.28 -2.72
C LYS A 23 7.49 -5.88 -3.44
N GLU A 24 6.35 -5.19 -3.45
CA GLU A 24 5.08 -5.66 -4.04
C GLU A 24 4.51 -6.92 -3.34
N GLU A 25 4.94 -7.20 -2.11
CA GLU A 25 4.45 -8.31 -1.26
C GLU A 25 3.16 -7.92 -0.53
N TYR A 26 2.11 -7.58 -1.29
CA TYR A 26 0.89 -6.98 -0.75
C TYR A 26 0.16 -7.84 0.31
N GLU A 27 0.19 -9.18 0.19
CA GLU A 27 -0.37 -10.09 1.21
C GLU A 27 0.41 -10.08 2.53
N LEU A 28 1.71 -9.76 2.51
CA LEU A 28 2.52 -9.58 3.71
C LEU A 28 2.25 -8.20 4.31
N GLY A 29 2.19 -7.16 3.47
CA GLY A 29 1.85 -5.80 3.87
C GLY A 29 0.50 -5.71 4.60
N ASP A 30 -0.55 -6.39 4.13
CA ASP A 30 -1.86 -6.41 4.79
C ASP A 30 -1.82 -7.08 6.18
N LYS A 31 -1.10 -8.21 6.31
CA LYS A 31 -0.90 -8.89 7.61
C LYS A 31 -0.11 -8.02 8.59
N LEU A 32 0.88 -7.27 8.09
CA LEU A 32 1.66 -6.33 8.91
C LEU A 32 0.81 -5.12 9.34
N LEU A 33 -0.09 -4.61 8.48
CA LEU A 33 -1.06 -3.56 8.85
C LEU A 33 -2.05 -4.02 9.94
N ASP A 34 -2.53 -5.27 9.88
CA ASP A 34 -3.36 -5.84 10.95
C ASP A 34 -2.56 -6.04 12.25
N LYS A 35 -1.31 -6.52 12.17
CA LYS A 35 -0.41 -6.59 13.34
C LYS A 35 -0.17 -5.21 13.94
N ARG A 36 0.07 -4.18 13.12
CA ARG A 36 0.23 -2.77 13.52
C ARG A 36 -1.00 -2.25 14.25
N ARG A 37 -2.22 -2.53 13.77
CA ARG A 37 -3.48 -2.19 14.47
C ARG A 37 -3.59 -2.87 15.84
N LYS A 38 -3.20 -4.14 15.94
CA LYS A 38 -3.19 -4.87 17.23
C LYS A 38 -2.17 -4.28 18.21
N THR A 39 -1.01 -3.83 17.74
CA THR A 39 -0.03 -3.13 18.58
C THR A 39 -0.55 -1.77 19.05
N ILE A 40 -1.25 -0.99 18.19
CA ILE A 40 -1.92 0.25 18.64
C ILE A 40 -2.95 -0.04 19.73
N GLY A 41 -3.83 -1.03 19.55
CA GLY A 41 -4.84 -1.37 20.57
C GLY A 41 -4.23 -1.75 21.92
N ARG A 42 -3.10 -2.47 21.93
CA ARG A 42 -2.34 -2.75 23.16
C ARG A 42 -1.69 -1.52 23.78
N ILE A 43 -1.34 -0.50 23.00
CA ILE A 43 -0.84 0.78 23.52
C ILE A 43 -1.97 1.56 24.18
N GLU A 44 -3.17 1.57 23.58
CA GLU A 44 -4.37 2.21 24.14
C GLU A 44 -4.86 1.55 25.45
N GLU A 45 -4.56 0.26 25.66
CA GLU A 45 -4.84 -0.46 26.92
C GLU A 45 -3.86 -0.13 28.08
N ILE A 46 -2.79 0.61 27.82
CA ILE A 46 -1.78 0.99 28.84
C ILE A 46 -2.11 2.37 29.38
N GLU A 47 -2.13 2.53 30.70
CA GLU A 47 -2.10 3.86 31.31
C GLU A 47 -0.72 4.49 31.12
N TYR A 48 -0.63 5.48 30.22
CA TYR A 48 0.57 6.29 29.99
C TYR A 48 0.25 7.78 30.12
N THR A 49 1.22 8.58 30.57
CA THR A 49 1.07 10.03 30.55
C THR A 49 1.36 10.62 29.17
N ILE A 50 0.70 11.74 28.84
CA ILE A 50 0.91 12.46 27.57
C ILE A 50 2.38 12.92 27.44
N GLU A 51 3.07 13.14 28.56
CA GLU A 51 4.48 13.56 28.59
C GLU A 51 5.43 12.41 28.24
N GLU A 52 5.21 11.21 28.77
CA GLU A 52 5.94 9.99 28.36
C GLU A 52 5.74 9.68 26.88
N PHE A 53 4.49 9.76 26.40
CA PHE A 53 4.21 9.55 24.98
C PHE A 53 4.92 10.59 24.09
N ARG A 54 4.93 11.87 24.49
CA ARG A 54 5.64 12.93 23.75
C ARG A 54 7.15 12.77 23.75
N ALA A 55 7.74 12.30 24.86
CA ALA A 55 9.17 12.01 24.92
C ALA A 55 9.55 10.90 23.94
N LEU A 56 8.75 9.83 23.87
CA LEU A 56 8.99 8.70 22.98
C LEU A 56 8.61 8.99 21.51
N ASP A 57 7.58 9.79 21.22
CA ASP A 57 7.28 10.28 19.85
C ASP A 57 8.45 11.11 19.29
N GLY A 58 9.09 11.91 20.14
CA GLY A 58 10.33 12.64 19.80
C GLY A 58 11.53 11.72 19.59
N GLU A 59 11.71 10.68 20.42
CA GLU A 59 12.81 9.71 20.32
C GLU A 59 12.69 8.83 19.05
N PHE A 60 11.48 8.38 18.71
CA PHE A 60 11.22 7.44 17.61
C PHE A 60 10.79 8.09 16.29
N GLN A 61 10.54 9.40 16.28
CA GLN A 61 10.04 10.17 15.12
C GLN A 61 8.78 9.55 14.48
N LEU A 62 7.89 8.98 15.29
CA LEU A 62 6.74 8.17 14.84
C LEU A 62 5.85 8.94 13.86
N ARG A 63 5.74 10.25 14.06
CA ARG A 63 5.00 11.16 13.19
C ARG A 63 5.55 11.26 11.77
N ASP A 64 6.87 11.21 11.58
CA ASP A 64 7.49 11.24 10.24
C ASP A 64 7.50 9.84 9.61
N LEU A 65 7.66 8.80 10.42
CA LEU A 65 7.59 7.40 10.00
C LEU A 65 6.18 7.03 9.49
N ASN A 66 5.13 7.55 10.12
CA ASN A 66 3.76 7.45 9.62
C ASN A 66 3.55 8.17 8.27
N LYS A 67 4.18 9.34 8.05
CA LYS A 67 4.11 10.04 6.76
C LYS A 67 4.82 9.26 5.65
N GLU A 68 5.95 8.62 5.94
CA GLU A 68 6.64 7.77 4.95
C GLU A 68 5.77 6.57 4.56
N LEU A 69 5.08 5.94 5.52
CA LEU A 69 4.11 4.87 5.25
C LEU A 69 2.97 5.38 4.34
N GLU A 70 2.33 6.49 4.70
CA GLU A 70 1.22 7.06 3.94
C GLU A 70 1.64 7.42 2.50
N TYR A 71 2.80 8.06 2.35
CA TYR A 71 3.38 8.38 1.05
C TYR A 71 3.70 7.12 0.22
N THR A 72 4.26 6.08 0.84
CA THR A 72 4.60 4.82 0.15
C THR A 72 3.35 4.11 -0.35
N ILE A 73 2.30 4.00 0.48
CA ILE A 73 1.04 3.35 0.11
C ILE A 73 0.35 4.10 -1.04
N GLU A 74 0.23 5.44 -0.96
CA GLU A 74 -0.42 6.22 -2.02
C GLU A 74 0.40 6.20 -3.33
N LYS A 75 1.73 6.16 -3.26
CA LYS A 75 2.61 6.00 -4.43
C LYS A 75 2.40 4.65 -5.14
N GLU A 76 2.41 3.54 -4.41
CA GLU A 76 2.17 2.21 -5.01
C GLU A 76 0.73 2.07 -5.53
N ARG A 77 -0.25 2.65 -4.84
CA ARG A 77 -1.63 2.73 -5.33
C ARG A 77 -1.74 3.46 -6.66
N GLN A 78 -0.99 4.56 -6.85
CA GLN A 78 -0.94 5.29 -8.13
C GLN A 78 -0.21 4.51 -9.22
N LYS A 79 0.82 3.72 -8.89
CA LYS A 79 1.50 2.80 -9.82
C LYS A 79 0.52 1.74 -10.35
N ILE A 80 -0.13 0.99 -9.45
CA ILE A 80 -1.12 -0.04 -9.80
C ILE A 80 -2.25 0.54 -10.66
N ARG A 81 -2.72 1.76 -10.35
CA ARG A 81 -3.75 2.43 -11.14
C ARG A 81 -3.30 2.73 -12.57
N LYS A 82 -2.06 3.21 -12.77
CA LYS A 82 -1.50 3.44 -14.11
C LYS A 82 -1.35 2.14 -14.90
N GLU A 83 -0.92 1.06 -14.26
CA GLU A 83 -0.80 -0.25 -14.91
C GLU A 83 -2.17 -0.80 -15.33
N LEU A 84 -3.21 -0.63 -14.50
CA LEU A 84 -4.60 -0.94 -14.86
C LEU A 84 -5.10 -0.12 -16.05
N ASP A 85 -4.83 1.19 -16.07
CA ASP A 85 -5.20 2.09 -17.17
C ASP A 85 -4.46 1.71 -18.48
N GLU A 86 -3.18 1.33 -18.41
CA GLU A 86 -2.44 0.78 -19.55
C GLU A 86 -3.01 -0.56 -20.05
N ILE A 87 -3.36 -1.48 -19.16
CA ILE A 87 -3.98 -2.77 -19.53
C ILE A 87 -5.34 -2.53 -20.20
N ASN A 88 -6.14 -1.60 -19.68
CA ASN A 88 -7.42 -1.22 -20.26
C ASN A 88 -7.25 -0.55 -21.64
N LEU A 89 -6.26 0.33 -21.80
CA LEU A 89 -5.90 0.92 -23.09
C LEU A 89 -5.51 -0.16 -24.10
N ARG A 90 -4.58 -1.07 -23.75
CA ARG A 90 -4.13 -2.18 -24.61
C ARG A 90 -5.30 -3.09 -25.02
N ARG A 91 -6.24 -3.39 -24.11
CA ARG A 91 -7.47 -4.16 -24.41
C ARG A 91 -8.38 -3.40 -25.39
N SER A 92 -8.59 -2.11 -25.18
CA SER A 92 -9.40 -1.25 -26.05
C SER A 92 -8.81 -1.18 -27.46
N THR A 93 -7.49 -0.97 -27.57
CA THR A 93 -6.75 -0.94 -28.84
C THR A 93 -6.83 -2.29 -29.56
N ASN A 94 -6.60 -3.43 -28.88
CA ASN A 94 -6.75 -4.75 -29.49
C ASN A 94 -8.17 -5.03 -29.99
N ASN A 95 -9.21 -4.60 -29.27
CA ASN A 95 -10.60 -4.73 -29.72
C ASN A 95 -10.89 -3.86 -30.96
N GLY A 96 -10.28 -2.67 -31.05
CA GLY A 96 -10.36 -1.80 -32.24
C GLY A 96 -9.72 -2.43 -33.49
N TYR A 97 -8.52 -3.00 -33.37
CA TYR A 97 -7.88 -3.68 -34.51
C TYR A 97 -8.59 -4.99 -34.91
N ASN A 98 -9.11 -5.76 -33.95
CA ASN A 98 -9.82 -7.01 -34.25
C ASN A 98 -11.18 -6.79 -34.95
N THR A 99 -11.79 -5.60 -34.80
CA THR A 99 -13.06 -5.27 -35.48
C THR A 99 -12.88 -4.75 -36.91
N GLN A 100 -11.70 -4.23 -37.29
CA GLN A 100 -11.43 -3.84 -38.68
C GLN A 100 -11.23 -5.04 -39.64
N ASN A 101 -10.76 -6.19 -39.14
CA ASN A 101 -10.57 -7.42 -39.94
C ASN A 101 -11.87 -8.18 -40.29
N LYS A 102 -13.06 -7.58 -40.07
CA LYS A 102 -14.35 -8.08 -40.58
C LYS A 102 -14.89 -7.29 -41.78
N SER A 103 -14.10 -6.40 -42.36
CA SER A 103 -14.43 -5.73 -43.63
C SER A 103 -13.74 -6.42 -44.79
N VAL A 104 -14.49 -6.70 -45.86
CA VAL A 104 -14.09 -7.47 -47.07
C VAL A 104 -13.79 -8.95 -46.74
N ILE A 105 -14.37 -9.98 -47.38
CA ILE A 105 -14.74 -10.16 -48.79
C ILE A 105 -16.08 -10.90 -48.92
N PHE A 106 -17.05 -10.31 -49.64
CA PHE A 106 -17.97 -10.99 -50.56
C PHE A 106 -18.48 -9.99 -51.61
N SER A 107 -17.54 -9.50 -52.43
CA SER A 107 -17.84 -8.98 -53.77
C SER A 107 -17.55 -10.09 -54.79
N ARG A 108 -18.39 -10.24 -55.82
CA ARG A 108 -18.52 -11.46 -56.67
C ARG A 108 -18.93 -12.72 -55.88
N LYS A 109 -19.31 -13.85 -56.49
CA LYS A 109 -19.62 -14.10 -57.91
C LYS A 109 -21.15 -14.00 -58.14
N ILE A 110 -21.67 -13.96 -59.36
CA ILE A 110 -21.04 -14.17 -60.69
C ILE A 110 -20.01 -13.08 -61.09
#